data_AF-A0A1Y6G2N3-F1
#
_entry.id   AF-A0A1Y6G2N3-F1
#
_cell.length_a   1.000
_cell.length_b   1.000
_cell.length_c   1.000
_cell.angle_alpha   90.00
_cell.angle_beta   90.00
_cell.angle_gamma   90.00
#
_symmetry.space_group_name_H-M   'P 1'
#
loop_
_entity.id
_entity.type
_entity.pdbx_description
1 polymer ?
#
loop_
_entity_poly.entity_id
_entity_poly.type
_entity_poly.pdbx_seq_one_letter_code
_entity_poly.pdbx_strand_id
1 'polypeptide(L)'
;MRKITIMLIIALIMLSGNNSSYAEHKEDKISVSSEDVLKSILYPKLLQIVDEQYGGPNVDWSIEGVENVSLKKNNNDIWYEVQLSLKINQSKKEHYDNVTLKTDVYNPNTNEVALLNYQKGK
;
A
#
# COMPACT_ATOMS: atom_id res chain seq x y z
N MET A 1 -32.76 -51.70 -33.61
CA MET A 1 -31.63 -51.53 -32.68
C MET A 1 -30.92 -50.18 -32.79
N ARG A 2 -30.69 -49.61 -34.00
CA ARG A 2 -30.01 -48.31 -34.19
C ARG A 2 -30.61 -47.11 -33.43
N LYS A 3 -31.93 -47.08 -33.20
CA LYS A 3 -32.61 -45.98 -32.49
C LYS A 3 -32.31 -45.96 -30.98
N ILE A 4 -32.04 -47.12 -30.37
CA ILE A 4 -31.75 -47.24 -28.93
C ILE A 4 -30.34 -46.73 -28.64
N THR A 5 -29.39 -47.01 -29.55
CA THR A 5 -27.99 -46.58 -29.43
C THR A 5 -27.86 -45.06 -29.46
N ILE A 6 -28.63 -44.38 -30.31
CA ILE A 6 -28.64 -42.91 -30.42
C ILE A 6 -29.21 -42.28 -29.14
N MET A 7 -30.23 -42.89 -28.55
CA MET A 7 -30.87 -42.38 -27.33
C MET A 7 -29.94 -42.46 -26.10
N LEU A 8 -29.13 -43.53 -26.02
CA LEU A 8 -28.12 -43.70 -24.97
C LEU A 8 -26.97 -42.69 -25.08
N ILE A 9 -26.54 -42.34 -26.29
CA ILE A 9 -25.48 -41.34 -26.51
C ILE A 9 -25.96 -39.95 -26.08
N ILE A 10 -27.21 -39.58 -26.39
CA ILE A 10 -27.78 -38.29 -25.98
C ILE A 10 -27.93 -38.21 -24.45
N ALA A 11 -28.33 -39.31 -23.80
CA ALA A 11 -28.41 -39.37 -22.34
C ALA A 11 -27.03 -39.23 -21.67
N LEU A 12 -25.97 -39.80 -22.27
CA LEU A 12 -24.61 -39.70 -21.74
C LEU A 12 -24.05 -38.27 -21.84
N ILE A 13 -24.38 -37.55 -22.92
CA ILE A 13 -23.97 -36.15 -23.11
C ILE A 13 -24.65 -35.25 -22.07
N MET A 14 -25.93 -35.48 -21.77
CA MET A 14 -26.69 -34.74 -20.75
C MET A 14 -26.12 -34.93 -19.33
N LEU A 15 -25.53 -36.09 -19.02
CA LEU A 15 -24.90 -36.34 -17.71
C LEU A 15 -23.49 -35.73 -17.59
N SER A 16 -22.84 -35.42 -18.72
CA SER A 16 -21.46 -34.87 -18.73
C SER A 16 -21.39 -33.35 -18.61
N GLY A 17 -22.49 -32.64 -18.83
CA GLY A 17 -22.55 -31.19 -18.76
C GLY A 17 -23.23 -30.71 -17.48
N ASN A 18 -22.49 -30.68 -16.36
CA ASN A 18 -22.67 -29.71 -15.26
C ASN A 18 -21.74 -29.95 -14.05
N ASN A 19 -20.50 -30.37 -14.28
CA ASN A 19 -19.44 -30.17 -13.28
C ASN A 19 -18.78 -28.81 -13.54
N SER A 20 -19.55 -27.72 -13.50
CA SER A 20 -18.98 -26.42 -13.24
C SER A 20 -18.52 -26.44 -11.77
N SER A 21 -17.31 -26.94 -11.55
CA SER A 21 -16.61 -26.71 -10.30
C SER A 21 -16.44 -25.20 -10.18
N TYR A 22 -17.33 -24.56 -9.42
CA TYR A 22 -17.05 -23.26 -8.87
C TYR A 22 -15.88 -23.48 -7.92
N ALA A 23 -14.66 -23.30 -8.42
CA ALA A 23 -13.51 -23.10 -7.57
C ALA A 23 -13.84 -21.86 -6.73
N GLU A 24 -14.23 -22.10 -5.48
CA GLU A 24 -14.36 -21.05 -4.49
C GLU A 24 -12.95 -20.46 -4.33
N HIS A 25 -12.69 -19.38 -5.07
CA HIS A 25 -11.53 -18.54 -4.84
C HIS A 25 -11.71 -17.99 -3.43
N LYS A 26 -11.09 -18.65 -2.45
CA LYS A 26 -10.80 -18.04 -1.16
C LYS A 26 -9.89 -16.86 -1.48
N GLU A 27 -10.48 -15.68 -1.61
CA GLU A 27 -9.70 -14.46 -1.50
C GLU A 27 -9.02 -14.52 -0.14
N ASP A 28 -7.71 -14.71 -0.14
CA ASP A 28 -6.89 -14.49 1.04
C ASP A 28 -7.08 -13.02 1.42
N LYS A 29 -7.96 -12.77 2.39
CA LYS A 29 -8.20 -11.42 2.91
C LYS A 29 -6.94 -10.97 3.62
N ILE A 30 -6.11 -10.20 2.92
CA ILE A 30 -4.98 -9.51 3.50
C ILE A 30 -5.54 -8.45 4.44
N SER A 31 -5.32 -8.62 5.75
CA SER A 31 -5.66 -7.59 6.73
C SER A 31 -4.64 -6.46 6.62
N VAL A 32 -5.12 -5.26 6.29
CA VAL A 32 -4.31 -4.04 6.16
C VAL A 32 -4.79 -3.06 7.22
N SER A 33 -3.87 -2.49 8.01
CA SER A 33 -4.21 -1.47 8.99
C SER A 33 -4.30 -0.08 8.34
N SER A 34 -4.99 0.87 9.01
CA SER A 34 -5.01 2.26 8.55
C SER A 34 -3.62 2.89 8.48
N GLU A 35 -2.69 2.44 9.33
CA GLU A 35 -1.30 2.86 9.30
C GLU A 35 -0.58 2.37 8.04
N ASP A 36 -0.82 1.11 7.63
CA ASP A 36 -0.24 0.56 6.39
C ASP A 36 -0.72 1.34 5.16
N VAL A 37 -2.01 1.69 5.13
CA VAL A 37 -2.58 2.53 4.06
C VAL A 37 -1.92 3.91 4.07
N LEU A 38 -1.77 4.54 5.23
CA LEU A 38 -1.11 5.85 5.35
C LEU A 38 0.35 5.79 4.89
N LYS A 39 1.11 4.78 5.33
CA LYS A 39 2.48 4.53 4.88
C LYS A 39 2.54 4.38 3.36
N SER A 40 1.60 3.65 2.75
CA SER A 40 1.55 3.47 1.29
C SER A 40 1.34 4.78 0.53
N ILE A 41 0.53 5.69 1.07
CA ILE A 41 0.27 7.02 0.48
C ILE A 41 1.53 7.91 0.56
N LEU A 42 2.25 7.84 1.68
CA LEU A 42 3.43 8.68 1.92
C LEU A 42 4.71 8.13 1.29
N TYR A 43 4.74 6.82 0.99
CA TYR A 43 5.94 6.11 0.53
C TYR A 43 6.64 6.76 -0.68
N PRO A 44 5.94 7.18 -1.76
CA PRO A 44 6.61 7.78 -2.91
C PRO A 44 7.38 9.06 -2.55
N LYS A 45 6.82 9.88 -1.64
CA LYS A 45 7.47 11.10 -1.20
C LYS A 45 8.64 10.82 -0.27
N LEU A 46 8.49 9.84 0.62
CA LEU A 46 9.56 9.40 1.51
C LEU A 46 10.74 8.83 0.72
N LEU A 47 10.48 8.04 -0.32
CA LEU A 47 11.51 7.54 -1.22
C LEU A 47 12.31 8.69 -1.86
N GLN A 48 11.62 9.71 -2.36
CA GLN A 48 12.26 10.91 -2.90
C GLN A 48 13.15 11.60 -1.84
N ILE A 49 12.64 11.78 -0.63
CA ILE A 49 13.38 12.43 0.46
C ILE A 49 14.64 11.63 0.81
N VAL A 50 14.54 10.30 0.94
CA VAL A 50 15.69 9.45 1.25
C VAL A 50 16.73 9.51 0.13
N ASP A 51 16.29 9.46 -1.13
CA ASP A 51 17.16 9.56 -2.31
C ASP A 51 17.95 10.88 -2.31
N GLU A 52 17.26 12.00 -2.07
CA GLU A 52 17.87 13.34 -1.98
C GLU A 52 18.84 13.47 -0.79
N GLN A 53 18.53 12.86 0.36
CA GLN A 53 19.32 13.00 1.59
C GLN A 53 20.53 12.07 1.67
N TYR A 54 20.47 10.92 1.01
CA TYR A 54 21.46 9.85 1.13
C TYR A 54 22.07 9.39 -0.19
N GLY A 55 21.66 9.96 -1.32
CA GLY A 55 22.36 9.88 -2.60
C GLY A 55 22.10 8.60 -3.40
N GLY A 56 20.90 8.02 -3.32
CA GLY A 56 20.53 6.91 -4.19
C GLY A 56 19.47 5.96 -3.62
N PRO A 57 18.76 5.21 -4.48
CA PRO A 57 17.78 4.19 -4.08
C PRO A 57 18.40 2.95 -3.41
N ASN A 58 19.72 2.90 -3.26
CA ASN A 58 20.45 1.76 -2.69
C ASN A 58 20.62 1.85 -1.16
N VAL A 59 20.09 2.90 -0.54
CA VAL A 59 20.07 3.03 0.91
C VAL A 59 18.96 2.13 1.44
N ASP A 60 19.29 1.27 2.39
CA ASP A 60 18.29 0.45 3.06
C ASP A 60 17.59 1.32 4.11
N TRP A 61 16.26 1.44 4.00
CA TRP A 61 15.46 2.26 4.89
C TRP A 61 14.05 1.68 5.07
N SER A 62 13.45 1.98 6.21
CA SER A 62 12.08 1.60 6.52
C SER A 62 11.37 2.65 7.34
N ILE A 63 10.04 2.69 7.26
CA ILE A 63 9.22 3.50 8.16
C ILE A 63 9.06 2.70 9.47
N GLU A 64 9.73 3.13 10.53
CA GLU A 64 9.67 2.49 11.84
C GLU A 64 8.27 2.63 12.44
N GLY A 65 7.70 3.83 12.35
CA GLY A 65 6.36 4.09 12.87
C GLY A 65 5.82 5.48 12.53
N VAL A 66 4.51 5.62 12.67
CA VAL A 66 3.83 6.91 12.64
C VAL A 66 3.70 7.42 14.08
N GLU A 67 4.38 8.51 14.39
CA GLU A 67 4.42 9.08 15.73
C GLU A 67 3.19 9.92 16.04
N ASN A 68 2.72 10.69 15.05
CA ASN A 68 1.57 11.57 15.23
C ASN A 68 0.91 11.91 13.89
N VAL A 69 -0.41 12.07 13.91
CA VAL A 69 -1.21 12.58 12.79
C VAL A 69 -2.12 13.67 13.33
N SER A 70 -1.97 14.90 12.84
CA SER A 70 -2.78 16.03 13.29
C SER A 70 -3.41 16.77 12.13
N LEU A 71 -4.69 17.14 12.28
CA LEU A 71 -5.37 18.02 11.36
C LEU A 71 -4.98 19.47 11.66
N LYS A 72 -4.46 20.16 10.66
CA LYS A 72 -4.12 21.59 10.75
C LYS A 72 -5.09 22.40 9.90
N LYS A 73 -5.33 23.63 10.34
CA LYS A 73 -6.13 24.61 9.62
C LYS A 73 -5.45 25.96 9.71
N ASN A 74 -5.27 26.61 8.57
CA ASN A 74 -4.86 28.00 8.48
C ASN A 74 -5.74 28.73 7.46
N ASN A 75 -6.49 29.72 7.92
CA ASN A 75 -7.51 30.41 7.13
C ASN A 75 -8.50 29.41 6.48
N ASN A 76 -8.42 29.26 5.15
CA ASN A 76 -9.27 28.37 4.36
C ASN A 76 -8.58 27.04 3.99
N ASP A 77 -7.30 26.88 4.32
CA ASP A 77 -6.54 25.67 4.01
C ASP A 77 -6.59 24.70 5.18
N ILE A 78 -6.84 23.42 4.89
CA ILE A 78 -6.89 22.34 5.87
C ILE A 78 -6.04 21.18 5.34
N TRP A 79 -5.10 20.70 6.14
CA TRP A 79 -4.20 19.60 5.78
C TRP A 79 -3.95 18.69 6.99
N TYR A 80 -3.47 17.48 6.74
CA TYR A 80 -2.89 16.62 7.76
C TYR A 80 -1.38 16.87 7.84
N GLU A 81 -0.87 16.99 9.07
CA GLU A 81 0.55 16.86 9.36
C GLU A 81 0.80 15.48 9.95
N VAL A 82 1.66 14.72 9.26
CA VAL A 82 2.06 13.38 9.66
C VAL A 82 3.52 13.42 10.11
N GLN A 83 3.77 13.02 11.34
CA GLN A 83 5.11 12.83 11.90
C GLN A 83 5.42 11.34 11.93
N LEU A 84 6.58 10.98 11.39
CA LEU A 84 7.01 9.60 11.24
C LEU A 84 8.51 9.47 11.48
N SER A 85 8.90 8.30 11.96
CA SER A 85 10.30 7.93 12.15
C SER A 85 10.75 7.00 11.02
N LEU A 86 11.87 7.34 10.40
CA LEU A 86 12.55 6.54 9.40
C LEU A 86 13.77 5.87 10.02
N LYS A 87 13.85 4.55 9.91
CA LYS A 87 15.08 3.82 10.19
C LYS A 87 15.93 3.82 8.93
N ILE A 88 17.16 4.36 9.00
CA ILE A 88 18.11 4.40 7.91
C ILE A 88 19.29 3.49 8.24
N ASN A 89 19.60 2.55 7.34
CA ASN A 89 20.72 1.63 7.46
C ASN A 89 21.79 2.03 6.44
N GLN A 90 22.81 2.76 6.89
CA GLN A 90 23.90 3.21 6.02
C GLN A 90 25.26 2.85 6.63
N SER A 91 26.15 2.27 5.81
CA SER A 91 27.55 2.02 6.20
C SER A 91 27.70 1.23 7.51
N LYS A 92 26.83 0.24 7.75
CA LYS A 92 26.77 -0.59 8.98
C LYS A 92 26.41 0.16 10.27
N LYS A 93 25.82 1.35 10.15
CA LYS A 93 25.20 2.08 11.25
C LYS A 93 23.71 2.22 10.97
N GLU A 94 22.93 2.07 12.02
CA GLU A 94 21.51 2.36 12.01
C GLU A 94 21.32 3.69 12.73
N HIS A 95 20.50 4.57 12.15
CA HIS A 95 20.06 5.79 12.82
C HIS A 95 18.61 6.10 12.44
N TYR A 96 17.97 6.94 13.24
CA TYR A 96 16.54 7.23 13.14
C TYR A 96 16.32 8.70 12.80
N ASP A 97 15.74 8.94 11.63
CA ASP A 97 15.38 10.29 11.17
C ASP A 97 13.91 10.56 11.44
N ASN A 98 13.60 11.79 11.84
CA ASN A 98 12.22 12.22 12.03
C ASN A 98 11.80 13.11 10.85
N VAL A 99 10.66 12.76 10.25
CA VAL A 99 10.12 13.46 9.09
C VAL A 99 8.71 13.94 9.42
N THR A 100 8.43 15.20 9.09
CA THR A 100 7.08 15.75 9.13
C THR A 100 6.63 16.07 7.72
N LEU A 101 5.54 15.45 7.29
CA LEU A 101 4.92 15.63 5.99
C LEU A 101 3.58 16.35 6.11
N LYS A 102 3.28 17.21 5.14
CA LYS A 102 1.96 17.77 4.89
C LYS A 102 1.28 16.95 3.80
N THR A 103 0.04 16.56 4.02
CA THR A 103 -0.83 15.94 3.01
C THR A 103 -2.23 16.57 3.06
N ASP A 104 -2.84 16.79 1.91
CA ASP A 104 -4.16 17.42 1.85
C ASP A 104 -5.26 16.51 2.40
N VAL A 105 -6.28 17.12 3.01
CA VAL A 105 -7.43 16.40 3.58
C VAL A 105 -8.30 15.76 2.49
N TYR A 106 -8.21 16.24 1.25
CA TYR A 106 -9.14 15.85 0.20
C TYR A 106 -8.53 15.94 -1.20
N ASN A 107 -7.77 14.94 -1.64
CA ASN A 107 -7.72 14.56 -3.05
C ASN A 107 -7.07 13.18 -3.28
N PRO A 108 -7.84 12.11 -3.57
CA PRO A 108 -7.27 10.80 -3.91
C PRO A 108 -6.51 10.80 -5.24
N ASN A 109 -6.62 11.87 -6.05
CA ASN A 109 -6.03 11.96 -7.39
C ASN A 109 -4.87 12.97 -7.48
N THR A 110 -4.65 13.83 -6.47
CA THR A 110 -3.49 14.75 -6.48
C THR A 110 -2.44 14.45 -5.43
N ASN A 111 -2.71 13.63 -4.40
CA ASN A 111 -1.73 13.13 -3.40
C ASN A 111 -0.52 14.06 -3.20
N GLU A 112 -0.76 15.36 -2.99
CA GLU A 112 0.31 16.33 -2.88
C GLU A 112 0.88 16.20 -1.46
N VAL A 113 1.92 15.37 -1.36
CA VAL A 113 2.66 15.18 -0.11
C VAL A 113 3.88 16.08 -0.15
N ALA A 114 3.90 17.07 0.75
CA ALA A 114 4.99 18.03 0.87
C ALA A 114 5.80 17.78 2.14
N LEU A 115 7.12 17.97 2.05
CA LEU A 115 8.01 17.93 3.21
C LEU A 115 7.87 19.23 4.00
N LEU A 116 7.51 19.14 5.29
CA LEU A 116 7.51 20.29 6.19
C LEU A 116 8.81 20.40 6.99
N ASN A 117 9.31 19.27 7.49
CA ASN A 117 10.49 19.23 8.33
C ASN A 117 11.21 17.89 8.20
N TYR A 118 12.55 17.94 8.26
CA TYR A 118 13.41 16.78 8.23
C TYR A 118 14.51 16.93 9.29
N GLN A 119 14.58 15.98 10.22
CA GLN A 119 15.58 15.98 11.28
C GLN A 119 16.39 14.68 11.21
N LYS A 120 17.68 14.82 10.88
CA LYS A 120 18.61 13.69 10.90
C LYS A 120 18.85 13.21 12.33
N GLY A 121 18.71 11.91 12.54
CA GLY A 121 19.18 11.22 13.72
C GLY A 121 20.69 11.33 13.85
N LYS A 122 21.18 11.22 15.10
CA LYS A 122 22.61 11.17 15.40
C LYS A 122 23.08 9.73 15.53
#